data_AF-A0A846SY38-F1
#
_entry.id   AF-A0A846SY38-F1
#
_cell.length_a   1.000
_cell.length_b   1.000
_cell.length_c   1.000
_cell.angle_alpha   90.00
_cell.angle_beta   90.00
_cell.angle_gamma   90.00
#
_symmetry.space_group_name_H-M   'P 1'
#
loop_
_entity.id
_entity.type
_entity.pdbx_description
1 polymer ?
#
loop_
_entity_poly.entity_id
_entity_poly.type
_entity_poly.pdbx_seq_one_letter_code
_entity_poly.pdbx_strand_id
1 'polypeptide(L)' 'MRGNTDLSKKLGPLLRQAFRQGVEAANRGEDRNPYVPGSHLYHAWVAGWATVARGWDNGDDLRLF' A
#
# COMPACT_ATOMS: atom_id res chain seq x y z
N MET A 1 23.29 -17.64 -5.38
CA MET A 1 22.04 -17.02 -4.90
C MET A 1 21.98 -15.55 -5.33
N ARG A 2 21.39 -15.22 -6.50
CA ARG A 2 21.34 -13.84 -7.03
C ARG A 2 19.93 -13.36 -7.42
N GLY A 3 18.90 -14.21 -7.31
CA GLY A 3 17.55 -13.91 -7.80
C GLY A 3 16.60 -13.24 -6.81
N ASN A 4 16.76 -13.45 -5.50
CA ASN A 4 15.81 -12.93 -4.50
C ASN A 4 16.00 -11.44 -4.20
N THR A 5 17.24 -10.94 -4.22
CA THR A 5 17.53 -9.56 -3.87
C THR A 5 17.02 -8.56 -4.92
N ASP A 6 17.10 -8.92 -6.20
CA ASP A 6 16.61 -8.08 -7.29
C ASP A 6 15.07 -8.04 -7.38
N LEU A 7 14.41 -9.15 -7.02
CA LEU A 7 12.95 -9.21 -6.93
C LEU A 7 12.45 -8.30 -5.78
N SER A 8 13.04 -8.42 -4.60
CA SER A 8 12.71 -7.57 -3.43
C SER A 8 12.96 -6.09 -3.69
N LYS A 9 14.05 -5.74 -4.40
CA LYS A 9 14.35 -4.35 -4.78
C LYS A 9 13.30 -3.73 -5.71
N LYS A 10 12.69 -4.54 -6.59
CA LYS A 10 11.64 -4.07 -7.51
C LYS A 10 10.25 -4.07 -6.87
N LEU A 11 9.98 -5.02 -5.98
CA LEU A 11 8.69 -5.13 -5.29
C LEU A 11 8.48 -4.04 -4.25
N GLY A 12 9.51 -3.62 -3.52
CA GLY A 12 9.40 -2.58 -2.48
C GLY A 12 8.71 -1.30 -2.97
N PRO A 13 9.17 -0.69 -4.07
CA PRO A 13 8.52 0.50 -4.66
C PRO A 13 7.06 0.26 -5.07
N LEU A 14 6.75 -0.90 -5.65
CA LEU A 14 5.39 -1.24 -6.09
C LEU A 14 4.44 -1.43 -4.90
N LEU A 15 4.91 -2.07 -3.82
CA LEU A 15 4.14 -2.23 -2.58
C LEU A 15 3.87 -0.86 -1.94
N ARG A 16 4.87 0.03 -1.94
CA ARG A 16 4.71 1.40 -1.42
C ARG A 16 3.70 2.20 -2.25
N GLN A 17 3.70 2.04 -3.56
CA GLN A 17 2.71 2.67 -4.44
C GLN A 17 1.30 2.12 -4.18
N ALA A 18 1.14 0.80 -4.11
CA ALA A 18 -0.14 0.16 -3.82
C ALA A 18 -0.70 0.61 -2.47
N PHE A 19 0.15 0.71 -1.44
CA PHE A 19 -0.21 1.26 -0.13
C PHE A 19 -0.74 2.69 -0.22
N ARG A 20 -0.02 3.60 -0.90
CA ARG A 20 -0.46 4.99 -1.08
C ARG A 20 -1.81 5.09 -1.79
N GLN A 21 -2.03 4.27 -2.81
CA GLN A 21 -3.32 4.21 -3.49
C GLN A 21 -4.44 3.74 -2.57
N GLY A 22 -4.16 2.83 -1.63
CA GLY A 22 -5.11 2.42 -0.59
C GLY A 22 -5.51 3.58 0.31
N VAL A 23 -4.54 4.37 0.78
CA VAL A 23 -4.78 5.59 1.58
C VAL A 23 -5.63 6.60 0.81
N GLU A 24 -5.29 6.87 -0.46
CA GLU A 24 -6.05 7.80 -1.30
C GLU A 24 -7.49 7.32 -1.55
N ALA A 25 -7.68 6.03 -1.81
CA ALA A 25 -9.01 5.45 -2.00
C ALA A 25 -9.85 5.54 -0.73
N ALA A 26 -9.29 5.26 0.45
CA ALA A 26 -10.00 5.40 1.71
C ALA A 26 -10.41 6.85 2.01
N ASN A 27 -9.54 7.82 1.73
CA ASN A 27 -9.86 9.24 1.85
C ASN A 27 -11.01 9.68 0.91
N ARG A 28 -11.22 8.95 -0.20
CA ARG A 28 -12.34 9.18 -1.15
C ARG A 28 -13.57 8.33 -0.84
N GLY A 29 -13.51 7.45 0.16
CA GLY A 29 -14.57 6.48 0.45
C GLY A 29 -14.72 5.38 -0.62
N GLU A 30 -13.69 5.15 -1.44
CA GLU A 30 -13.69 4.13 -2.49
C GLU A 30 -13.19 2.80 -1.92
N ASP A 31 -13.98 1.73 -2.03
CA ASP A 31 -13.67 0.39 -1.53
C ASP A 31 -13.12 -0.55 -2.62
N ARG A 32 -13.02 -0.07 -3.85
CA ARG A 32 -12.65 -0.88 -5.00
C ARG A 32 -11.13 -1.02 -5.16
N ASN A 33 -10.59 -2.11 -4.63
CA ASN A 33 -9.19 -2.47 -4.83
C ASN A 33 -8.92 -2.90 -6.30
N PRO A 34 -7.97 -2.25 -7.01
CA PRO A 34 -7.68 -2.59 -8.41
C PRO A 34 -6.79 -3.84 -8.58
N TYR A 35 -6.23 -4.38 -7.50
CA TYR A 35 -5.29 -5.49 -7.54
C TYR A 35 -5.98 -6.85 -7.42
N VAL A 36 -5.33 -7.88 -7.97
CA VAL A 36 -5.80 -9.28 -7.89
C VAL A 36 -5.86 -9.70 -6.40
N PRO A 37 -7.01 -10.21 -5.92
CA PRO A 37 -7.16 -10.68 -4.54
C PRO A 37 -6.07 -11.69 -4.14
N GLY A 38 -5.53 -11.54 -2.93
CA GLY A 38 -4.46 -12.40 -2.39
C GLY A 38 -3.05 -12.10 -2.92
N SER A 39 -2.88 -11.13 -3.82
CA SER A 39 -1.56 -10.67 -4.24
C SER A 39 -0.90 -9.77 -3.18
N HIS A 40 0.43 -9.66 -3.21
CA HIS A 40 1.16 -8.75 -2.31
C HIS A 40 0.70 -7.28 -2.46
N LEU A 41 0.41 -6.84 -3.70
CA LEU A 41 -0.10 -5.50 -3.97
C LEU A 41 -1.52 -5.29 -3.42
N TYR A 42 -2.37 -6.31 -3.52
CA TYR A 42 -3.70 -6.29 -2.90
C TYR A 42 -3.61 -6.08 -1.39
N HIS A 43 -2.74 -6.83 -0.69
CA HIS A 43 -2.54 -6.67 0.74
C HIS A 43 -1.94 -5.32 1.11
N ALA A 44 -0.99 -4.80 0.32
CA ALA A 44 -0.43 -3.47 0.53
C ALA A 44 -1.48 -2.37 0.39
N TRP A 45 -2.35 -2.46 -0.62
CA TRP A 45 -3.46 -1.53 -0.79
C TRP A 45 -4.46 -1.60 0.37
N VAL A 46 -4.87 -2.80 0.80
CA VAL A 46 -5.78 -2.96 1.95
C VAL A 46 -5.18 -2.38 3.23
N ALA A 47 -3.87 -2.56 3.45
CA ALA A 47 -3.18 -1.97 4.59
C ALA A 47 -3.25 -0.43 4.58
N GLY A 48 -3.03 0.19 3.42
CA GLY A 48 -3.15 1.65 3.25
C GLY A 48 -4.59 2.15 3.44
N TRP A 49 -5.56 1.40 2.92
CA TRP A 49 -6.97 1.75 3.08
C TRP A 49 -7.39 1.69 4.56
N ALA A 50 -6.97 0.64 5.27
CA ALA A 50 -7.26 0.44 6.69
C ALA A 50 -6.60 1.49 7.60
N THR A 51 -5.47 2.08 7.21
CA THR A 51 -4.83 3.14 8.01
C THR A 51 -5.71 4.39 8.14
N VAL A 52 -6.44 4.76 7.09
CA VAL A 52 -7.37 5.90 7.14
C VAL A 52 -8.62 5.56 7.95
N ALA A 53 -9.18 4.36 7.78
CA ALA A 53 -10.36 3.90 8.54
C ALA A 53 -10.14 3.87 10.07
N ARG A 54 -8.88 3.80 10.50
CA ARG A 54 -8.47 3.79 11.93
C ARG A 54 -8.22 5.20 12.49
N GLY A 55 -8.40 6.26 11.71
CA GLY A 55 -8.19 7.63 12.14
C GLY A 55 -6.71 8.01 12.31
N TRP A 56 -5.78 7.33 11.62
CA TRP A 56 -4.40 7.80 11.48
C TRP A 56 -4.34 8.96 10.46
N ASP A 57 -5.13 10.00 10.70
CA ASP A 57 -5.34 11.16 9.82
C ASP A 57 -4.12 12.10 9.74
N ASN A 58 -3.05 11.85 10.50
CA ASN A 58 -1.83 12.63 10.38
C ASN A 58 -0.98 12.09 9.22
N GLY A 59 -1.26 12.58 8.01
CA GLY A 59 -0.41 12.39 6.83
C GLY A 59 1.06 12.82 7.01
N ASP A 60 1.38 13.50 8.11
CA ASP A 60 2.74 13.84 8.53
C ASP A 60 3.56 12.65 9.08
N ASP A 61 2.92 11.64 9.68
CA ASP A 61 3.63 10.46 10.21
C ASP A 61 4.14 9.52 9.09
N LEU A 62 3.53 9.58 7.90
CA LEU A 62 3.92 8.77 6.74
C LEU A 62 5.14 9.33 5.97
N ARG A 63 5.70 10.46 6.42
CA ARG A 63 6.88 11.10 5.81
C ARG A 63 8.22 10.55 6.33
N LEU A 64 8.22 9.58 7.24
CA LEU A 64 9.43 9.16 7.95
C LEU A 64 10.28 8.03 7.33
N PHE A 65 10.01 7.56 6.10
CA PHE A 65 10.88 6.55 5.45
C PHE A 65 10.99 6.72 3.93
#